data_AF-A0A1J3D9T8-F1
#
_entry.id   AF-A0A1J3D9T8-F1
#
_cell.length_a   1.000
_cell.length_b   1.000
_cell.length_c   1.000
_cell.angle_alpha   90.00
_cell.angle_beta   90.00
_cell.angle_gamma   90.00
#
_symmetry.space_group_name_H-M   'P 1'
#
loop_
_entity.id
_entity.type
_entity.pdbx_description
1 polymer ?
#
loop_
_entity_poly.entity_id
_entity_poly.type
_entity_poly.pdbx_seq_one_letter_code
_entity_poly.pdbx_strand_id
1 'polypeptide(L)'
;FSNKQAAEERELAAGPEEGGFGMSYDLLYGRAGFLWAALFLNRYLGEGTVPHHLLSPIVAAILSGGRAGAADHEACPLLYRFHGTRFWGAANGLAGILHVLLHFPLSEEDVKDVQGTLRYMMKNRFPNSGNYPCSEGNPRDKLVQWAHGATGMAITLAKASQVFPKERDFREAAIEAGEVVWKSGLVNKGGFADG
;
A
#
# COMPACT_ATOMS: atom_id res chain seq x y z
N PHE A 1 -1.18 2.71 -47.84
CA PHE A 1 -0.53 3.52 -46.78
C PHE A 1 -1.43 3.51 -45.56
N SER A 2 -0.80 3.25 -44.42
CA SER A 2 -1.34 2.76 -43.15
C SER A 2 -2.45 3.60 -42.53
N ASN A 3 -3.50 2.95 -42.04
CA ASN A 3 -4.46 3.52 -41.09
C ASN A 3 -4.41 2.74 -39.76
N LYS A 4 -3.18 2.51 -39.26
CA LYS A 4 -2.88 1.96 -37.92
C LYS A 4 -2.46 3.10 -36.97
N GLN A 5 -3.35 4.02 -36.66
CA GLN A 5 -3.05 5.09 -35.70
C GLN A 5 -4.28 5.46 -34.86
N ALA A 6 -4.96 4.46 -34.31
CA ALA A 6 -6.08 4.67 -33.39
C ALA A 6 -6.11 3.68 -32.21
N ALA A 7 -4.99 3.03 -31.88
CA ALA A 7 -4.97 1.95 -30.88
C ALA A 7 -3.91 2.09 -29.77
N GLU A 8 -3.26 3.25 -29.58
CA GLU A 8 -2.14 3.36 -28.62
C GLU A 8 -2.31 4.35 -27.45
N GLU A 9 -3.44 5.05 -27.30
CA GLU A 9 -3.62 5.96 -26.16
C GLU A 9 -4.85 5.64 -25.32
N ARG A 10 -4.69 4.68 -24.41
CA ARG A 10 -5.32 4.72 -23.08
C ARG A 10 -4.34 4.13 -22.07
N GLU A 11 -3.20 4.80 -21.88
CA GLU A 11 -2.50 4.69 -20.61
C GLU A 11 -3.53 4.97 -19.50
N LEU A 12 -3.65 4.05 -18.54
CA LEU A 12 -4.45 4.25 -17.34
C LEU A 12 -3.97 5.57 -16.71
N ALA A 13 -4.74 6.65 -16.90
CA ALA A 13 -4.28 7.99 -16.55
C ALA A 13 -3.70 8.01 -15.13
N ALA A 14 -2.47 8.48 -14.99
CA ALA A 14 -1.84 8.70 -13.70
C ALA A 14 -2.24 10.10 -13.23
N GLY A 15 -2.99 10.20 -12.13
CA GLY A 15 -3.49 11.46 -11.62
C GLY A 15 -3.37 11.50 -10.10
N PRO A 16 -2.80 12.57 -9.51
CA PRO A 16 -2.49 12.63 -8.07
C PRO A 16 -3.74 12.70 -7.18
N GLU A 17 -4.89 13.10 -7.73
CA GLU A 17 -6.11 13.30 -6.92
C GLU A 17 -7.02 12.08 -6.87
N GLU A 18 -7.16 11.30 -7.96
CA GLU A 18 -8.10 10.16 -8.02
C GLU A 18 -7.69 9.09 -9.04
N GLY A 19 -6.39 8.93 -9.25
CA GLY A 19 -5.82 7.81 -9.98
C GLY A 19 -6.23 7.64 -11.43
N GLY A 20 -6.89 8.60 -12.08
CA GLY A 20 -7.35 8.50 -13.46
C GLY A 20 -8.54 7.55 -13.64
N PHE A 21 -9.53 8.02 -14.41
CA PHE A 21 -10.91 7.51 -14.45
C PHE A 21 -11.70 7.62 -13.12
N GLY A 22 -11.22 8.40 -12.14
CA GLY A 22 -11.92 8.61 -10.86
C GLY A 22 -11.84 7.43 -9.88
N MET A 23 -10.84 6.55 -10.05
CA MET A 23 -10.63 5.40 -9.16
C MET A 23 -9.41 5.63 -8.27
N SER A 24 -9.62 5.60 -6.96
CA SER A 24 -8.55 5.73 -5.96
C SER A 24 -7.51 4.61 -6.08
N TYR A 25 -6.42 4.73 -5.32
CA TYR A 25 -5.35 3.73 -5.33
C TYR A 25 -5.52 2.67 -4.23
N ASP A 26 -6.41 2.89 -3.27
CA ASP A 26 -6.47 2.09 -2.05
C ASP A 26 -7.09 0.69 -2.19
N LEU A 27 -7.13 -0.03 -1.08
CA LEU A 27 -7.55 -1.43 -1.04
C LEU A 27 -9.07 -1.61 -1.11
N LEU A 28 -9.87 -0.68 -0.56
CA LEU A 28 -11.32 -0.86 -0.47
C LEU A 28 -12.06 -0.43 -1.73
N TYR A 29 -11.62 0.68 -2.35
CA TYR A 29 -12.32 1.28 -3.50
C TYR A 29 -11.44 1.38 -4.75
N GLY A 30 -10.15 1.10 -4.60
CA GLY A 30 -9.16 1.50 -5.58
C GLY A 30 -8.50 0.36 -6.34
N ARG A 31 -7.47 0.75 -7.08
CA ARG A 31 -6.68 -0.13 -7.94
C ARG A 31 -5.98 -1.25 -7.16
N ALA A 32 -5.54 -0.99 -5.92
CA ALA A 32 -4.96 -2.05 -5.08
C ALA A 32 -6.00 -3.12 -4.73
N GLY A 33 -7.25 -2.73 -4.47
CA GLY A 33 -8.36 -3.67 -4.25
C GLY A 33 -8.63 -4.55 -5.47
N PHE A 34 -8.65 -3.96 -6.67
CA PHE A 34 -8.78 -4.72 -7.91
C PHE A 34 -7.65 -5.74 -8.09
N LEU A 35 -6.40 -5.32 -7.89
CA LEU A 35 -5.25 -6.23 -7.99
C LEU A 35 -5.30 -7.33 -6.94
N TRP A 36 -5.75 -7.03 -5.72
CA TRP A 36 -5.94 -8.03 -4.67
C TRP A 36 -6.97 -9.09 -5.06
N ALA A 37 -8.08 -8.70 -5.68
CA ALA A 37 -9.07 -9.63 -6.20
C ALA A 37 -8.49 -10.51 -7.33
N ALA A 38 -7.68 -9.94 -8.23
CA ALA A 38 -7.02 -10.73 -9.27
C ALA A 38 -6.03 -11.76 -8.70
N LEU A 39 -5.23 -11.37 -7.68
CA LEU A 39 -4.34 -12.28 -6.96
C LEU A 39 -5.13 -13.40 -6.27
N PHE A 40 -6.28 -13.06 -5.68
CA PHE A 40 -7.18 -14.05 -5.07
C PHE A 40 -7.67 -15.06 -6.11
N LEU A 41 -8.17 -14.62 -7.26
CA LEU A 41 -8.62 -15.52 -8.34
C LEU A 41 -7.47 -16.43 -8.81
N ASN A 42 -6.28 -15.87 -9.06
CA ASN A 42 -5.12 -16.65 -9.48
C ASN A 42 -4.71 -17.70 -8.44
N ARG A 43 -4.87 -17.40 -7.14
CA ARG A 43 -4.54 -18.34 -6.08
C ARG A 43 -5.49 -19.55 -6.03
N TYR A 44 -6.79 -19.31 -6.23
CA TYR A 44 -7.82 -20.34 -5.98
C TYR A 44 -8.37 -21.00 -7.25
N LEU A 45 -8.26 -20.35 -8.40
CA LEU A 45 -8.72 -20.88 -9.69
C LEU A 45 -7.56 -21.33 -10.60
N GLY A 46 -6.32 -20.99 -10.23
CA GLY A 46 -5.11 -21.39 -10.93
C GLY A 46 -4.33 -20.19 -11.46
N GLU A 47 -3.00 -20.32 -11.45
CA GLU A 47 -2.10 -19.28 -11.94
C GLU A 47 -2.41 -18.94 -13.41
N GLY A 48 -2.54 -17.65 -13.71
CA GLY A 48 -2.90 -17.17 -15.05
C GLY A 48 -4.41 -17.04 -15.32
N THR A 49 -5.30 -17.36 -14.37
CA THR A 49 -6.75 -17.10 -14.48
C THR A 49 -7.02 -15.64 -14.87
N VAL A 50 -6.34 -14.71 -14.21
CA VAL A 50 -6.18 -13.32 -14.63
C VAL A 50 -4.74 -13.15 -15.10
N PRO A 51 -4.50 -13.02 -16.41
CA PRO A 51 -3.15 -12.95 -16.98
C PRO A 51 -2.32 -11.76 -16.45
N HIS A 52 -1.04 -12.02 -16.16
CA HIS A 52 -0.14 -11.00 -15.62
C HIS A 52 -0.05 -9.73 -16.50
N HIS A 53 -0.02 -9.88 -17.82
CA HIS A 53 0.07 -8.74 -18.75
C HIS A 53 -1.12 -7.77 -18.67
N LEU A 54 -2.27 -8.20 -18.14
CA LEU A 54 -3.41 -7.33 -17.86
C LEU A 54 -3.25 -6.58 -16.53
N LEU A 55 -2.49 -7.13 -15.59
CA LEU A 55 -2.25 -6.57 -14.25
C LEU A 55 -1.07 -5.60 -14.25
N SER A 56 -0.03 -5.85 -15.05
CA SER A 56 1.19 -5.03 -15.08
C SER A 56 0.94 -3.54 -15.35
N PRO A 57 0.05 -3.15 -16.28
CA PRO A 57 -0.27 -1.73 -16.49
C PRO A 57 -0.91 -1.06 -15.27
N ILE A 58 -1.68 -1.81 -14.46
CA ILE A 58 -2.31 -1.29 -13.25
C ILE A 58 -1.26 -1.11 -12.15
N VAL A 59 -0.34 -2.07 -11.99
CA VAL A 59 0.80 -1.94 -11.08
C VAL A 59 1.64 -0.70 -11.43
N ALA A 60 2.01 -0.55 -12.71
CA ALA A 60 2.76 0.61 -13.19
C ALA A 60 2.03 1.93 -12.90
N ALA A 61 0.71 1.96 -13.08
CA ALA A 61 -0.07 3.15 -12.83
C ALA A 61 -0.28 3.46 -11.34
N ILE A 62 -0.28 2.45 -10.45
CA ILE A 62 -0.19 2.67 -8.99
C ILE A 62 1.14 3.33 -8.65
N LEU A 63 2.26 2.78 -9.13
CA LEU A 63 3.61 3.31 -8.85
C LEU A 63 3.79 4.75 -9.38
N SER A 64 3.39 4.99 -10.64
CA SER A 64 3.41 6.33 -11.25
C SER A 64 2.54 7.32 -10.46
N GLY A 65 1.34 6.89 -10.04
CA GLY A 65 0.47 7.67 -9.18
C GLY A 65 1.10 8.04 -7.84
N GLY A 66 1.75 7.06 -7.19
CA GLY A 66 2.45 7.26 -5.93
C GLY A 66 3.59 8.26 -6.03
N ARG A 67 4.41 8.16 -7.08
CA ARG A 67 5.50 9.13 -7.35
C ARG A 67 4.96 10.53 -7.60
N ALA A 68 3.90 10.65 -8.39
CA ALA A 68 3.25 11.93 -8.65
C ALA A 68 2.67 12.55 -7.37
N GLY A 69 2.04 11.74 -6.50
CA GLY A 69 1.50 12.19 -5.21
C GLY A 69 2.58 12.55 -4.16
N ALA A 70 3.81 12.12 -4.39
CA ALA A 70 5.00 12.39 -3.59
C ALA A 70 5.90 13.50 -4.15
N ALA A 71 5.54 14.13 -5.27
CA ALA A 71 6.40 15.12 -5.94
C ALA A 71 6.80 16.31 -5.06
N ASP A 72 6.00 16.63 -4.05
CA ASP A 72 6.24 17.69 -3.05
C ASP A 72 6.79 17.15 -1.71
N HIS A 73 7.21 15.89 -1.66
CA HIS A 73 7.52 15.19 -0.42
C HIS A 73 8.82 14.37 -0.50
N GLU A 74 9.96 15.04 -0.32
CA GLU A 74 11.30 14.47 -0.51
C GLU A 74 11.60 13.19 0.29
N ALA A 75 10.97 13.03 1.47
CA ALA A 75 11.28 11.91 2.36
C ALA A 75 10.49 10.62 2.08
N CYS A 76 9.43 10.67 1.26
CA CYS A 76 8.52 9.54 1.05
C CYS A 76 8.33 9.31 -0.46
N PRO A 77 8.87 8.23 -1.04
CA PRO A 77 8.86 8.03 -2.50
C PRO A 77 7.47 7.84 -3.12
N LEU A 78 6.54 7.24 -2.37
CA LEU A 78 5.17 6.98 -2.84
C LEU A 78 4.16 7.55 -1.85
N LEU A 79 3.31 8.46 -2.32
CA LEU A 79 2.21 9.00 -1.55
C LEU A 79 0.90 8.97 -2.34
N TYR A 80 -0.18 8.69 -1.62
CA TYR A 80 -1.52 8.59 -2.19
C TYR A 80 -2.50 9.40 -1.35
N ARG A 81 -3.56 9.86 -1.98
CA ARG A 81 -4.69 10.52 -1.30
C ARG A 81 -5.95 9.71 -1.51
N PHE A 82 -6.76 9.62 -0.45
CA PHE A 82 -8.14 9.14 -0.52
C PHE A 82 -9.02 10.21 0.12
N HIS A 83 -9.97 10.76 -0.63
CA HIS A 83 -10.73 11.95 -0.26
C HIS A 83 -9.83 13.08 0.30
N GLY A 84 -8.76 13.41 -0.45
CA GLY A 84 -7.79 14.44 -0.10
C GLY A 84 -6.79 14.08 1.03
N THR A 85 -7.03 12.98 1.77
CA THR A 85 -6.25 12.62 2.95
C THR A 85 -5.16 11.60 2.62
N ARG A 86 -3.93 11.83 3.12
CA ARG A 86 -2.79 10.92 2.99
C ARG A 86 -2.83 9.85 4.10
N PHE A 87 -3.67 8.82 3.94
CA PHE A 87 -3.81 7.74 4.92
C PHE A 87 -2.62 6.78 4.91
N TRP A 88 -2.33 6.20 6.08
CA TRP A 88 -1.26 5.23 6.28
C TRP A 88 -1.74 3.80 6.42
N GLY A 89 -2.94 3.58 6.96
CA GLY A 89 -3.43 2.25 7.30
C GLY A 89 -3.80 1.36 6.11
N ALA A 90 -4.24 0.13 6.38
CA ALA A 90 -4.41 -0.90 5.35
C ALA A 90 -5.66 -0.70 4.47
N ALA A 91 -6.72 -0.08 5.01
CA ALA A 91 -7.96 0.09 4.28
C ALA A 91 -7.82 1.09 3.12
N ASN A 92 -7.44 2.33 3.45
CA ASN A 92 -7.43 3.45 2.50
C ASN A 92 -6.05 4.08 2.27
N GLY A 93 -4.98 3.47 2.77
CA GLY A 93 -3.67 4.11 2.88
C GLY A 93 -2.50 3.27 2.39
N LEU A 94 -1.30 3.79 2.68
CA LEU A 94 -0.02 3.25 2.24
C LEU A 94 0.15 1.76 2.57
N ALA A 95 -0.19 1.32 3.78
CA ALA A 95 0.03 -0.06 4.20
C ALA A 95 -0.66 -1.07 3.28
N GLY A 96 -1.90 -0.78 2.86
CA GLY A 96 -2.68 -1.67 1.99
C GLY A 96 -2.16 -1.67 0.56
N ILE A 97 -1.84 -0.48 0.05
CA ILE A 97 -1.30 -0.32 -1.32
C ILE A 97 0.05 -1.04 -1.42
N LEU A 98 0.97 -0.78 -0.49
CA LEU A 98 2.29 -1.42 -0.46
C LEU A 98 2.17 -2.93 -0.23
N HIS A 99 1.25 -3.38 0.62
CA HIS A 99 0.99 -4.81 0.80
C HIS A 99 0.69 -5.49 -0.53
N VAL A 100 -0.21 -4.92 -1.33
CA VAL A 100 -0.57 -5.47 -2.65
C VAL A 100 0.61 -5.44 -3.61
N LEU A 101 1.36 -4.34 -3.67
CA LEU A 101 2.55 -4.23 -4.54
C LEU A 101 3.59 -5.32 -4.26
N LEU A 102 3.75 -5.73 -2.99
CA LEU A 102 4.67 -6.81 -2.58
C LEU A 102 4.30 -8.21 -3.11
N HIS A 103 3.18 -8.35 -3.83
CA HIS A 103 2.79 -9.59 -4.51
C HIS A 103 3.12 -9.60 -6.01
N PHE A 104 3.62 -8.50 -6.56
CA PHE A 104 3.94 -8.39 -7.98
C PHE A 104 5.46 -8.35 -8.20
N PRO A 105 5.93 -8.81 -9.37
CA PRO A 105 7.30 -8.54 -9.79
C PRO A 105 7.46 -7.04 -10.05
N LEU A 106 8.48 -6.44 -9.42
CA LEU A 106 8.77 -5.02 -9.47
C LEU A 106 10.17 -4.81 -10.05
N SER A 107 10.40 -3.70 -10.75
CA SER A 107 11.75 -3.30 -11.16
C SER A 107 12.61 -2.93 -9.96
N GLU A 108 13.94 -2.85 -10.11
CA GLU A 108 14.82 -2.43 -9.01
C GLU A 108 14.50 -1.03 -8.49
N GLU A 109 14.04 -0.13 -9.38
CA GLU A 109 13.60 1.22 -9.01
C GLU A 109 12.30 1.18 -8.20
N ASP A 110 11.30 0.44 -8.68
CA ASP A 110 10.01 0.29 -7.98
C ASP A 110 10.21 -0.38 -6.60
N VAL A 111 11.13 -1.33 -6.49
CA VAL A 111 11.50 -1.95 -5.21
C VAL A 111 12.07 -0.91 -4.25
N LYS A 112 12.97 -0.04 -4.71
CA LYS A 112 13.54 1.03 -3.87
C LYS A 112 12.46 1.99 -3.38
N ASP A 113 11.50 2.34 -4.23
CA ASP A 113 10.39 3.20 -3.85
C ASP A 113 9.49 2.54 -2.78
N VAL A 114 9.14 1.27 -2.96
CA VAL A 114 8.36 0.50 -1.97
C VAL A 114 9.12 0.39 -0.64
N GLN A 115 10.40 0.04 -0.66
CA GLN A 115 11.21 -0.06 0.55
C GLN A 115 11.40 1.29 1.23
N GLY A 116 11.66 2.35 0.47
CA GLY A 116 11.81 3.71 0.97
C GLY A 116 10.53 4.22 1.63
N THR A 117 9.37 3.90 1.04
CA THR A 117 8.06 4.26 1.61
C THR A 117 7.79 3.50 2.91
N LEU A 118 8.07 2.20 2.98
CA LEU A 118 7.94 1.43 4.22
C LEU A 118 8.86 1.98 5.33
N ARG A 119 10.12 2.29 4.99
CA ARG A 119 11.08 2.89 5.93
C ARG A 119 10.67 4.28 6.38
N TYR A 120 10.08 5.08 5.51
CA TYR A 120 9.47 6.35 5.87
C TYR A 120 8.41 6.16 6.96
N MET A 121 7.49 5.19 6.78
CA MET A 121 6.45 4.90 7.78
C MET A 121 7.05 4.37 9.09
N MET A 122 8.05 3.47 9.02
CA MET A 122 8.76 2.95 10.20
C MET A 122 9.44 4.06 11.01
N LYS A 123 10.12 4.99 10.34
CA LYS A 123 10.83 6.12 10.96
C LYS A 123 9.90 7.11 11.64
N ASN A 124 8.67 7.27 11.11
CA ASN A 124 7.73 8.30 11.52
C ASN A 124 6.54 7.74 12.33
N ARG A 125 6.69 6.54 12.91
CA ARG A 125 5.75 5.99 13.91
C ARG A 125 5.78 6.81 15.21
N PHE A 126 4.76 6.65 16.05
CA PHE A 126 4.71 7.34 17.35
C PHE A 126 5.88 6.89 18.25
N PRO A 127 6.70 7.82 18.77
CA PRO A 127 7.96 7.48 19.42
C PRO A 127 7.79 6.73 20.74
N ASN A 128 6.69 6.99 21.47
CA ASN A 128 6.46 6.41 22.80
C ASN A 128 5.78 5.04 22.73
N SER A 129 4.79 4.89 21.86
CA SER A 129 3.99 3.66 21.76
C SER A 129 4.51 2.68 20.71
N GLY A 130 5.22 3.15 19.68
CA GLY A 130 5.54 2.38 18.48
C GLY A 130 4.37 2.20 17.51
N ASN A 131 3.18 2.74 17.82
CA ASN A 131 2.02 2.68 16.94
C ASN A 131 2.17 3.61 15.72
N TYR A 132 1.32 3.43 14.71
CA TYR A 132 1.38 4.20 13.47
C TYR A 132 0.24 5.22 13.38
N PRO A 133 0.51 6.44 12.88
CA PRO A 133 -0.52 7.42 12.59
C PRO A 133 -1.60 6.88 11.64
N CYS A 134 -2.82 7.38 11.78
CA CYS A 134 -3.89 7.10 10.82
C CYS A 134 -3.59 7.71 9.43
N SER A 135 -3.01 8.90 9.43
CA SER A 135 -2.67 9.69 8.23
C SER A 135 -1.49 10.61 8.51
N GLU A 136 -0.89 11.17 7.46
CA GLU A 136 0.18 12.18 7.56
C GLU A 136 -0.17 13.30 8.55
N GLY A 137 0.77 13.62 9.44
CA GLY A 137 0.64 14.71 10.41
C GLY A 137 -0.40 14.50 11.52
N ASN A 138 -1.07 13.35 11.59
CA ASN A 138 -2.09 13.09 12.59
C ASN A 138 -1.45 12.75 13.96
N PRO A 139 -1.62 13.58 15.00
CA PRO A 139 -0.98 13.36 16.30
C PRO A 139 -1.74 12.37 17.20
N ARG A 140 -2.89 11.85 16.76
CA ARG A 140 -3.78 11.05 17.60
C ARG A 140 -3.35 9.58 17.59
N ASP A 141 -2.57 9.22 18.59
CA ASP A 141 -2.18 7.84 18.86
C ASP A 141 -3.29 7.08 19.63
N LYS A 142 -4.28 6.55 18.89
CA LYS A 142 -5.43 5.85 19.49
C LYS A 142 -5.89 4.61 18.75
N LEU A 143 -5.54 4.46 17.47
CA LEU A 143 -6.07 3.40 16.62
C LEU A 143 -5.03 2.30 16.51
N VAL A 144 -5.36 1.11 17.00
CA VAL A 144 -4.58 -0.12 16.86
C VAL A 144 -5.46 -1.14 16.13
N GLN A 145 -5.73 -0.82 14.86
CA GLN A 145 -6.74 -1.50 14.05
C GLN A 145 -6.13 -1.96 12.73
N TRP A 146 -6.79 -2.90 12.04
CA TRP A 146 -6.37 -3.28 10.69
C TRP A 146 -6.50 -2.07 9.75
N ALA A 147 -7.63 -1.36 9.81
CA ALA A 147 -7.87 -0.19 8.97
C ALA A 147 -6.87 0.94 9.23
N HIS A 148 -6.50 1.18 10.50
CA HIS A 148 -5.63 2.27 10.92
C HIS A 148 -4.75 1.88 12.12
N GLY A 149 -3.43 2.01 11.97
CA GLY A 149 -2.45 1.79 13.03
C GLY A 149 -1.62 0.51 12.87
N ALA A 150 -1.10 0.03 14.00
CA ALA A 150 -0.08 -1.02 14.02
C ALA A 150 -0.54 -2.37 13.45
N THR A 151 -1.82 -2.74 13.56
CA THR A 151 -2.29 -4.06 13.09
C THR A 151 -2.12 -4.23 11.58
N GLY A 152 -2.60 -3.25 10.80
CA GLY A 152 -2.40 -3.26 9.35
C GLY A 152 -0.93 -3.19 8.96
N MET A 153 -0.16 -2.36 9.68
CA MET A 153 1.29 -2.21 9.44
C MET A 153 2.09 -3.47 9.72
N ALA A 154 1.79 -4.19 10.80
CA ALA A 154 2.46 -5.44 11.16
C ALA A 154 2.32 -6.47 10.03
N ILE A 155 1.12 -6.60 9.45
CA ILE A 155 0.83 -7.52 8.35
C ILE A 155 1.64 -7.13 7.10
N THR A 156 1.66 -5.84 6.75
CA THR A 156 2.43 -5.33 5.60
C THR A 156 3.92 -5.52 5.79
N LEU A 157 4.46 -5.21 6.96
CA LEU A 157 5.89 -5.39 7.28
C LEU A 157 6.29 -6.87 7.32
N ALA A 158 5.41 -7.74 7.83
CA ALA A 158 5.62 -9.18 7.76
C ALA A 158 5.72 -9.66 6.31
N LYS A 159 4.83 -9.21 5.43
CA LYS A 159 4.92 -9.49 3.99
C LYS A 159 6.21 -8.94 3.38
N ALA A 160 6.61 -7.72 3.73
CA ALA A 160 7.86 -7.13 3.27
C ALA A 160 9.08 -7.97 3.69
N SER A 161 9.10 -8.49 4.93
CA SER A 161 10.19 -9.34 5.42
C SER A 161 10.32 -10.67 4.67
N GLN A 162 9.22 -11.20 4.13
CA GLN A 162 9.23 -12.40 3.29
C GLN A 162 9.79 -12.13 1.89
N VAL A 163 9.45 -10.96 1.32
CA VAL A 163 9.90 -10.55 -0.02
C VAL A 163 11.35 -10.07 0.01
N PHE A 164 11.77 -9.42 1.09
CA PHE A 164 13.10 -8.85 1.27
C PHE A 164 13.84 -9.48 2.48
N PRO A 165 14.17 -10.78 2.46
CA PRO A 165 14.72 -11.49 3.62
C PRO A 165 16.11 -10.99 4.08
N LYS A 166 16.82 -10.23 3.23
CA LYS A 166 18.10 -9.60 3.57
C LYS A 166 17.93 -8.29 4.36
N GLU A 167 16.77 -7.65 4.24
CA GLU A 167 16.42 -6.38 4.90
C GLU A 167 15.80 -6.70 6.28
N ARG A 168 16.67 -6.90 7.28
CA ARG A 168 16.26 -7.35 8.62
C ARG A 168 15.36 -6.35 9.35
N ASP A 169 15.47 -5.08 9.01
CA ASP A 169 14.69 -3.98 9.58
C ASP A 169 13.18 -4.18 9.38
N PHE A 170 12.73 -4.75 8.26
CA PHE A 170 11.30 -5.06 8.07
C PHE A 170 10.79 -6.13 9.04
N ARG A 171 11.61 -7.16 9.31
CA ARG A 171 11.24 -8.21 10.26
C ARG A 171 11.17 -7.66 11.69
N GLU A 172 12.14 -6.84 12.07
CA GLU A 172 12.20 -6.21 13.39
C GLU A 172 11.00 -5.26 13.58
N ALA A 173 10.71 -4.41 12.61
CA ALA A 173 9.57 -3.51 12.67
C ALA A 173 8.21 -4.25 12.66
N ALA A 174 8.11 -5.41 11.99
CA ALA A 174 6.92 -6.25 12.07
C ALA A 174 6.70 -6.81 13.49
N ILE A 175 7.78 -7.23 14.17
CA ILE A 175 7.74 -7.70 15.56
C ILE A 175 7.33 -6.55 16.48
N GLU A 176 7.95 -5.38 16.34
CA GLU A 176 7.63 -4.20 17.14
C GLU A 176 6.16 -3.75 16.96
N ALA A 177 5.66 -3.75 15.72
CA ALA A 177 4.25 -3.48 15.45
C ALA A 177 3.34 -4.56 16.08
N GLY A 178 3.76 -5.84 16.06
CA GLY A 178 3.09 -6.93 16.76
C GLY A 178 3.02 -6.74 18.28
N GLU A 179 4.07 -6.20 18.90
CA GLU A 179 4.09 -5.87 20.32
C GLU A 179 3.09 -4.75 20.68
N VAL A 180 2.89 -3.79 19.77
CA VAL A 180 1.82 -2.77 19.94
C VAL A 180 0.45 -3.44 19.93
N VAL A 181 0.20 -4.34 18.98
CA VAL A 181 -1.06 -5.09 18.89
C VAL A 181 -1.27 -5.96 20.13
N TRP A 182 -0.22 -6.60 20.64
CA TRP A 182 -0.31 -7.38 21.87
C TRP A 182 -0.70 -6.54 23.09
N LYS A 183 -0.12 -5.35 23.25
CA LYS A 183 -0.35 -4.47 24.40
C LYS A 183 -1.67 -3.70 24.32
N SER A 184 -2.08 -3.31 23.12
CA SER A 184 -3.14 -2.31 22.91
C SER A 184 -4.18 -2.68 21.85
N GLY A 185 -4.10 -3.89 21.27
CA GLY A 185 -5.00 -4.35 20.20
C GLY A 185 -6.32 -4.94 20.69
N LEU A 186 -6.48 -5.19 22.00
CA LEU A 186 -7.78 -5.56 22.57
C LEU A 186 -8.64 -4.30 22.75
N VAL A 187 -9.32 -3.90 21.68
CA VAL A 187 -10.12 -2.68 21.62
C VAL A 187 -11.60 -2.95 22.00
N ASN A 188 -12.33 -1.89 22.35
CA ASN A 188 -13.75 -1.98 22.70
C ASN A 188 -14.69 -2.15 21.48
N LYS A 189 -14.14 -2.07 20.27
CA LYS A 189 -14.86 -2.34 19.03
C LYS A 189 -14.70 -3.82 18.68
N GLY A 190 -15.71 -4.43 18.06
CA GLY A 190 -15.60 -5.78 17.52
C GLY A 190 -15.49 -5.77 15.99
N GLY A 191 -15.02 -6.90 15.42
CA GLY A 191 -15.00 -7.14 13.98
C GLY A 191 -13.59 -7.14 13.37
N PHE A 192 -13.49 -7.55 12.11
CA PHE A 192 -12.19 -7.79 11.46
C PHE A 192 -11.41 -6.51 11.10
N ALA A 193 -12.11 -5.39 10.83
CA ALA A 193 -11.44 -4.16 10.38
C ALA A 193 -10.90 -3.31 11.53
N ASP A 194 -11.62 -3.30 12.64
CA ASP A 194 -11.54 -2.27 13.68
C ASP A 194 -11.48 -2.83 15.10
N GLY A 195 -11.58 -4.15 15.26
CA GLY A 195 -11.65 -4.88 16.51
C GLY A 195 -10.40 -5.68 16.85
#